data_AF-A0A229TSU1-F1
#
_entry.id   AF-A0A229TSU1-F1
#
_cell.length_a   1.000
_cell.length_b   1.000
_cell.length_c   1.000
_cell.angle_alpha   90.00
_cell.angle_beta   90.00
_cell.angle_gamma   90.00
#
_symmetry.space_group_name_H-M   'P 1'
#
loop_
_entity.id
_entity.type
_entity.pdbx_description
1 polymer ?
#
loop_
_entity_poly.entity_id
_entity_poly.type
_entity_poly.pdbx_seq_one_letter_code
_entity_poly.pdbx_strand_id
1 'polypeptide(L)'
;MTDGANDSRTVAARIAGVFGGEDKLNQMNTDAKRMLADAEAGRWAVDEETGSHLRRAVANMQSRLGDVTPRIYLLKQAPKFGNDEYARQAADHFLTAMYSDDRSLVRVFEAAQELLETLRRAIDVAISQYDASEEAATRAISAFKDQEPR
;
A
#
# COMPACT_ATOMS: atom_id res chain seq x y z
N MET A 1 -20.89 27.21 11.64
CA MET A 1 -19.58 27.01 11.00
C MET A 1 -18.88 25.86 11.71
N THR A 2 -19.26 24.62 11.37
CA THR A 2 -18.80 23.38 12.01
C THR A 2 -18.94 22.23 11.00
N ASP A 3 -17.96 22.03 10.13
CA ASP A 3 -18.01 20.91 9.15
C ASP A 3 -16.66 20.17 9.00
N GLY A 4 -15.61 20.57 9.73
CA GLY A 4 -14.29 19.92 9.66
C GLY A 4 -14.17 18.61 10.47
N ALA A 5 -14.97 18.45 11.53
CA ALA A 5 -14.87 17.30 12.44
C ALA A 5 -15.59 16.04 11.92
N ASN A 6 -16.52 16.19 10.97
CA ASN A 6 -17.30 15.08 10.44
C ASN A 6 -16.51 14.30 9.38
N ASP A 7 -15.68 14.99 8.59
CA ASP A 7 -14.99 14.41 7.43
C ASP A 7 -13.83 13.47 7.83
N SER A 8 -13.01 13.84 8.82
CA SER A 8 -11.89 13.00 9.29
C SER A 8 -12.35 11.69 9.96
N ARG A 9 -13.47 11.73 10.71
CA ARG A 9 -14.10 10.50 11.25
C ARG A 9 -14.61 9.61 10.13
N THR A 10 -15.11 10.20 9.05
CA THR A 10 -15.61 9.46 7.89
C THR A 10 -14.47 8.79 7.12
N VAL A 11 -13.33 9.46 6.97
CA VAL A 11 -12.13 8.88 6.33
C VAL A 11 -11.52 7.78 7.19
N ALA A 12 -11.33 8.01 8.50
CA ALA A 12 -10.84 6.99 9.42
C ALA A 12 -11.76 5.76 9.44
N ALA A 13 -13.08 5.97 9.48
CA ALA A 13 -14.07 4.89 9.43
C ALA A 13 -14.07 4.15 8.08
N ARG A 14 -13.84 4.84 6.95
CA ARG A 14 -13.70 4.20 5.63
C ARG A 14 -12.44 3.36 5.54
N ILE A 15 -11.30 3.88 6.02
CA ILE A 15 -10.03 3.14 6.04
C ILE A 15 -10.15 1.93 6.98
N ALA A 16 -10.71 2.11 8.19
CA ALA A 16 -10.99 1.01 9.11
C ALA A 16 -11.98 -0.01 8.54
N GLY A 17 -12.99 0.43 7.78
CA GLY A 17 -13.94 -0.46 7.11
C GLY A 17 -13.34 -1.26 5.94
N VAL A 18 -12.35 -0.70 5.24
CA VAL A 18 -11.63 -1.38 4.14
C VAL A 18 -10.59 -2.36 4.67
N PHE A 19 -9.80 -1.94 5.67
CA PHE A 19 -8.68 -2.74 6.17
C PHE A 19 -9.00 -3.54 7.43
N GLY A 20 -10.20 -3.38 8.01
CA GLY A 20 -10.69 -4.11 9.18
C GLY A 20 -9.98 -3.76 10.49
N GLY A 21 -9.47 -2.53 10.60
CA GLY A 21 -8.76 -2.04 11.79
C GLY A 21 -7.23 -2.17 11.70
N GLU A 22 -6.55 -1.69 12.74
CA GLU A 22 -5.08 -1.61 12.82
C GLU A 22 -4.41 -2.99 12.77
N ASP A 23 -4.82 -3.93 13.61
CA ASP A 23 -4.21 -5.26 13.69
C ASP A 23 -4.23 -5.97 12.34
N LYS A 24 -5.34 -5.81 11.61
CA LYS A 24 -5.50 -6.40 10.29
C LYS A 24 -4.67 -5.67 9.24
N LEU A 25 -4.51 -4.36 9.32
CA LEU A 25 -3.61 -3.60 8.44
C LEU A 25 -2.14 -4.01 8.67
N ASN A 26 -1.71 -4.16 9.93
CA ASN A 26 -0.37 -4.60 10.29
C ASN A 26 -0.09 -6.04 9.81
N GLN A 27 -1.08 -6.93 9.97
CA GLN A 27 -1.01 -8.28 9.44
C GLN A 27 -0.89 -8.27 7.91
N MET A 28 -1.72 -7.49 7.21
CA MET A 28 -1.65 -7.35 5.76
C MET A 28 -0.30 -6.80 5.29
N ASN A 29 0.29 -5.83 6.00
CA ASN A 29 1.62 -5.30 5.68
C ASN A 29 2.71 -6.37 5.85
N THR A 30 2.63 -7.15 6.93
CA THR A 30 3.53 -8.29 7.16
C THR A 30 3.40 -9.33 6.05
N ASP A 31 2.18 -9.66 5.65
CA ASP A 31 1.91 -10.63 4.59
C ASP A 31 2.36 -10.11 3.22
N ALA A 32 2.16 -8.83 2.91
CA ALA A 32 2.66 -8.22 1.68
C ALA A 32 4.19 -8.25 1.59
N LYS A 33 4.89 -7.98 2.71
CA LYS A 33 6.35 -8.09 2.78
C LYS A 33 6.82 -9.53 2.56
N ARG A 34 6.09 -10.51 3.11
CA ARG A 34 6.34 -11.94 2.86
C ARG A 34 6.14 -12.29 1.38
N MET A 35 5.04 -11.83 0.77
CA MET A 35 4.76 -12.04 -0.65
C MET A 35 5.87 -11.46 -1.54
N LEU A 36 6.36 -10.25 -1.23
CA LEU A 36 7.49 -9.67 -1.94
C LEU A 36 8.75 -10.53 -1.82
N ALA A 37 9.09 -10.98 -0.60
CA ALA A 37 10.24 -11.85 -0.39
C ALA A 37 10.09 -13.23 -1.09
N ASP A 38 8.88 -13.76 -1.19
CA ASP A 38 8.59 -14.98 -1.95
C ASP A 38 8.71 -14.76 -3.46
N ALA A 39 8.24 -13.61 -3.98
CA ALA A 39 8.41 -13.23 -5.38
C ALA A 39 9.89 -13.06 -5.74
N GLU A 40 10.64 -12.31 -4.93
CA GLU A 40 12.08 -12.04 -5.14
C GLU A 40 12.90 -13.34 -5.13
N ALA A 41 12.50 -14.31 -4.31
CA ALA A 41 13.12 -15.63 -4.26
C ALA A 41 12.62 -16.61 -5.32
N GLY A 42 11.73 -16.19 -6.23
CA GLY A 42 11.12 -17.05 -7.25
C GLY A 42 10.22 -18.16 -6.69
N ARG A 43 9.83 -18.09 -5.41
CA ARG A 43 8.90 -19.04 -4.77
C ARG A 43 7.44 -18.73 -5.09
N TRP A 44 7.18 -17.52 -5.56
CA TRP A 44 5.88 -17.09 -6.05
C TRP A 44 6.04 -16.44 -7.42
N ALA A 45 5.27 -16.92 -8.38
CA ALA A 45 5.21 -16.41 -9.74
C ALA A 45 3.74 -16.40 -10.18
N VAL A 46 3.39 -15.47 -11.07
CA VAL A 46 2.04 -15.28 -11.57
C VAL A 46 2.13 -14.96 -13.06
N ASP A 47 1.24 -15.55 -13.86
CA ASP A 47 1.17 -15.26 -15.29
C ASP A 47 0.83 -13.79 -15.56
N GLU A 48 1.19 -13.30 -16.75
CA GLU A 48 1.02 -11.88 -17.10
C GLU A 48 -0.44 -11.42 -17.03
N GLU A 49 -1.40 -12.26 -17.45
CA GLU A 49 -2.82 -11.91 -17.44
C GLU A 49 -3.30 -11.68 -16.00
N THR A 50 -3.13 -12.70 -15.13
CA THR A 50 -3.50 -12.62 -13.71
C THR A 50 -2.77 -11.48 -13.01
N GLY A 51 -1.47 -11.34 -13.26
CA GLY A 51 -0.63 -10.30 -12.70
C GLY A 51 -1.11 -8.90 -13.09
N SER A 52 -1.50 -8.71 -14.34
CA SER A 52 -2.04 -7.43 -14.83
C SER A 52 -3.35 -7.06 -14.13
N HIS A 53 -4.22 -8.04 -13.86
CA HIS A 53 -5.48 -7.84 -13.14
C HIS A 53 -5.23 -7.42 -11.69
N LEU A 54 -4.34 -8.13 -10.99
CA LEU A 54 -3.95 -7.79 -9.61
C LEU A 54 -3.31 -6.41 -9.54
N ARG A 55 -2.38 -6.10 -10.45
CA ARG A 55 -1.72 -4.79 -10.53
C ARG A 55 -2.73 -3.68 -10.75
N ARG A 56 -3.73 -3.88 -11.61
CA ARG A 56 -4.81 -2.90 -11.85
C ARG A 56 -5.67 -2.69 -10.61
N ALA A 57 -5.98 -3.74 -9.86
CA ALA A 57 -6.73 -3.63 -8.62
C ALA A 57 -5.97 -2.80 -7.57
N VAL A 58 -4.67 -3.08 -7.38
CA VAL A 58 -3.80 -2.32 -6.47
C VAL A 58 -3.69 -0.85 -6.92
N ALA A 59 -3.47 -0.59 -8.21
CA ALA A 59 -3.40 0.77 -8.75
C ALA A 59 -4.71 1.57 -8.53
N ASN A 60 -5.86 0.93 -8.67
CA ASN A 60 -7.15 1.56 -8.38
C ASN A 60 -7.29 1.93 -6.91
N MET A 61 -6.81 1.08 -5.99
CA MET A 61 -6.80 1.41 -4.56
C MET A 61 -5.82 2.54 -4.24
N GLN A 62 -4.61 2.52 -4.84
CA GLN A 62 -3.63 3.60 -4.69
C GLN A 62 -4.18 4.93 -5.18
N SER A 63 -4.89 4.95 -6.31
CA SER A 63 -5.52 6.16 -6.85
C SER A 63 -6.56 6.74 -5.87
N ARG A 64 -7.47 5.90 -5.37
CA ARG A 64 -8.49 6.32 -4.40
C ARG A 64 -7.88 6.81 -3.08
N LEU A 65 -6.79 6.19 -2.62
CA LEU A 65 -6.07 6.64 -1.44
C LEU A 65 -5.33 7.96 -1.73
N GLY A 66 -4.80 8.10 -2.95
CA GLY A 66 -4.18 9.29 -3.50
C GLY A 66 -5.09 10.53 -3.41
N ASP A 67 -6.38 10.39 -3.71
CA ASP A 67 -7.38 11.47 -3.64
C ASP A 67 -7.49 12.11 -2.24
N VAL A 68 -7.14 11.36 -1.18
CA VAL A 68 -7.20 11.83 0.21
C VAL A 68 -5.88 12.46 0.67
N THR A 69 -4.79 12.23 -0.06
CA THR A 69 -3.44 12.73 0.27
C THR A 69 -3.40 14.24 0.56
N PRO A 70 -4.06 15.13 -0.22
CA PRO A 70 -4.03 16.57 0.06
C PRO A 70 -4.66 16.91 1.42
N ARG A 71 -5.72 16.18 1.82
CA ARG A 71 -6.38 16.39 3.12
C ARG A 71 -5.50 15.90 4.25
N ILE A 72 -4.87 14.73 4.10
CA ILE A 72 -3.91 14.23 5.08
C ILE A 72 -2.74 15.20 5.24
N TYR A 73 -2.22 15.76 4.14
CA TYR A 73 -1.15 16.75 4.20
C TYR A 73 -1.50 17.97 5.05
N LEU A 74 -2.76 18.44 5.01
CA LEU A 74 -3.22 19.52 5.88
C LEU A 74 -3.30 19.11 7.36
N LEU A 75 -3.68 17.86 7.65
CA LEU A 75 -3.71 17.34 9.02
C LEU A 75 -2.32 17.18 9.64
N LYS A 76 -1.28 17.08 8.80
CA LYS A 76 0.12 17.07 9.24
C LYS A 76 0.64 18.46 9.61
N GLN A 77 -0.13 19.52 9.41
CA GLN A 77 0.27 20.90 9.70
C GLN A 77 -0.39 21.42 10.96
N ALA A 78 0.33 22.30 11.68
CA ALA A 78 -0.23 23.01 12.81
C ALA A 78 -1.44 23.84 12.35
N PRO A 79 -2.64 23.61 12.91
CA PRO A 79 -3.81 24.40 12.53
C PRO A 79 -3.64 25.84 13.02
N LYS A 80 -4.12 26.79 12.20
CA LYS A 80 -4.03 28.23 12.48
C LYS A 80 -5.15 28.68 13.40
N PHE A 81 -5.11 28.29 14.67
CA PHE A 81 -6.13 28.66 15.66
C PHE A 81 -5.99 30.11 16.18
N GLY A 82 -4.83 30.73 16.00
CA GLY A 82 -4.52 32.04 16.55
C GLY A 82 -3.05 32.12 16.97
N ASN A 83 -2.67 33.26 17.57
CA ASN A 83 -1.28 33.50 18.00
C ASN A 83 -1.13 33.63 19.52
N ASP A 84 -2.22 33.57 20.28
CA ASP A 84 -2.17 33.52 21.74
C ASP A 84 -1.65 32.17 22.26
N GLU A 85 -1.28 32.14 23.54
CA GLU A 85 -0.67 30.98 24.18
C GLU A 85 -1.58 29.74 24.12
N TYR A 86 -2.87 29.92 24.39
CA TYR A 86 -3.85 28.85 24.34
C TYR A 86 -4.01 28.29 22.91
N ALA A 87 -4.09 29.16 21.91
CA ALA A 87 -4.20 28.77 20.51
C ALA A 87 -2.97 27.96 20.03
N ARG A 88 -1.76 28.34 20.48
CA ARG A 88 -0.54 27.57 20.19
C ARG A 88 -0.57 26.20 20.87
N GLN A 89 -0.96 26.14 22.15
CA GLN A 89 -1.07 24.88 22.89
C GLN A 89 -2.11 23.94 22.26
N ALA A 90 -3.25 24.48 21.83
CA ALA A 90 -4.28 23.71 21.15
C ALA A 90 -3.82 23.19 19.78
N ALA A 91 -3.06 23.98 19.02
CA ALA A 91 -2.49 23.54 17.74
C ALA A 91 -1.45 22.42 17.90
N ASP A 92 -0.63 22.49 18.95
CA ASP A 92 0.34 21.46 19.30
C ASP A 92 -0.34 20.15 19.74
N HIS A 93 -1.38 20.25 20.58
CA HIS A 93 -2.20 19.10 20.96
C HIS A 93 -2.89 18.46 19.75
N PHE A 94 -3.41 19.26 18.82
CA PHE A 94 -4.01 18.74 17.59
C PHE A 94 -3.01 17.94 16.76
N LEU A 95 -1.81 18.49 16.54
CA LEU A 95 -0.75 17.80 15.80
C LEU A 95 -0.33 16.50 16.49
N THR A 96 -0.14 16.57 17.81
CA THR A 96 0.20 15.40 18.61
C THR A 96 -0.86 14.32 18.46
N ALA A 97 -2.15 14.66 18.51
CA ALA A 97 -3.25 13.71 18.34
C ALA A 97 -3.31 13.08 16.94
N MET A 98 -2.75 13.72 15.90
CA MET A 98 -2.68 13.14 14.55
C MET A 98 -1.58 12.08 14.41
N TYR A 99 -0.64 12.02 15.36
CA TYR A 99 0.53 11.13 15.36
C TYR A 99 0.70 10.33 16.66
N SER A 100 -0.23 10.44 17.61
CA SER A 100 -0.04 10.03 19.00
C SER A 100 0.16 8.53 19.19
N ASP A 101 -0.38 7.74 18.27
CA ASP A 101 -0.28 6.29 18.28
C ASP A 101 -0.36 5.73 16.84
N ASP A 102 -0.13 4.43 16.72
CA ASP A 102 -0.19 3.71 15.44
C ASP A 102 -1.60 3.68 14.83
N ARG A 103 -2.63 4.01 15.63
CA ARG A 103 -4.04 4.15 15.20
C ARG A 103 -4.37 5.54 14.69
N SER A 104 -3.47 6.48 14.86
CA SER A 104 -3.71 7.86 14.48
C SER A 104 -3.86 7.94 12.96
N LEU A 105 -4.82 8.74 12.49
CA LEU A 105 -5.27 8.74 11.10
C LEU A 105 -4.10 8.87 10.09
N VAL A 106 -3.10 9.70 10.42
CA VAL A 106 -1.94 9.89 9.56
C VAL A 106 -1.09 8.62 9.46
N ARG A 107 -0.84 7.94 10.59
CA ARG A 107 -0.06 6.69 10.64
C ARG A 107 -0.74 5.57 9.86
N VAL A 108 -2.05 5.40 10.07
CA VAL A 108 -2.84 4.38 9.35
C VAL A 108 -2.84 4.65 7.85
N PHE A 109 -2.97 5.91 7.44
CA PHE A 109 -2.90 6.29 6.04
C PHE A 109 -1.54 5.96 5.41
N GLU A 110 -0.45 6.31 6.08
CA GLU A 110 0.91 6.01 5.64
C GLU A 110 1.16 4.49 5.51
N ALA A 111 0.72 3.72 6.50
CA ALA A 111 0.83 2.27 6.49
C ALA A 111 0.03 1.63 5.33
N ALA A 112 -1.16 2.16 5.02
CA ALA A 112 -1.94 1.71 3.87
C ALA A 112 -1.26 2.03 2.53
N GLN A 113 -0.59 3.18 2.42
CA GLN A 113 0.20 3.52 1.23
C GLN A 113 1.40 2.57 1.06
N GLU A 114 2.14 2.28 2.14
CA GLU A 114 3.27 1.35 2.14
C GLU A 114 2.83 -0.06 1.75
N LEU A 115 1.72 -0.55 2.33
CA LEU A 115 1.15 -1.85 2.00
C LEU A 115 0.86 -1.98 0.50
N LEU A 116 0.13 -1.01 -0.07
CA LEU A 116 -0.25 -1.06 -1.49
C LEU A 116 0.97 -0.97 -2.41
N GLU A 117 1.98 -0.17 -2.05
CA GLU A 117 3.23 -0.11 -2.81
C GLU A 117 4.01 -1.41 -2.73
N THR A 118 4.06 -2.05 -1.56
CA THR A 118 4.71 -3.36 -1.37
C THR A 118 4.03 -4.44 -2.21
N LEU A 119 2.68 -4.47 -2.22
CA LEU A 119 1.91 -5.40 -3.04
C LEU A 119 2.17 -5.19 -4.54
N ARG A 120 2.21 -3.94 -5.00
CA ARG A 120 2.52 -3.61 -6.40
C ARG A 120 3.86 -4.20 -6.81
N ARG A 121 4.90 -3.98 -6.00
CA ARG A 121 6.25 -4.53 -6.25
C ARG A 121 6.26 -6.04 -6.25
N ALA A 122 5.57 -6.68 -5.28
CA ALA A 122 5.49 -8.12 -5.21
C ALA A 122 4.89 -8.72 -6.49
N ILE A 123 3.82 -8.10 -7.01
CA ILE A 123 3.16 -8.51 -8.26
C ILE A 123 4.10 -8.31 -9.46
N ASP A 124 4.74 -7.14 -9.58
CA ASP A 124 5.65 -6.85 -10.70
C ASP A 124 6.83 -7.84 -10.74
N VAL A 125 7.39 -8.20 -9.57
CA VAL A 125 8.45 -9.22 -9.47
C VAL A 125 7.90 -10.61 -9.81
N ALA A 126 6.72 -10.99 -9.33
CA ALA A 126 6.13 -12.30 -9.59
C ALA A 126 5.82 -12.53 -11.07
N ILE A 127 5.41 -11.49 -11.82
CA ILE A 127 5.24 -11.54 -13.28
C ILE A 127 6.61 -11.80 -13.93
N SER A 128 7.62 -11.00 -13.57
CA SER A 128 8.96 -11.15 -14.16
C SER A 128 9.58 -12.53 -13.92
N GLN A 129 9.30 -13.18 -12.78
CA GLN A 129 9.77 -14.53 -12.49
C GLN A 129 9.03 -15.61 -13.32
N TYR A 130 7.76 -15.38 -13.64
CA TYR A 130 7.01 -16.26 -14.54
C TYR A 130 7.60 -16.23 -15.94
N ASP A 131 7.85 -15.04 -16.49
CA ASP A 131 8.44 -14.86 -17.82
C ASP A 131 9.83 -15.52 -17.92
N ALA A 132 10.67 -15.33 -16.90
CA ALA A 132 11.99 -15.95 -16.83
C ALA A 132 11.91 -17.50 -16.80
N SER A 133 10.90 -18.05 -16.13
CA SER A 133 10.67 -19.48 -16.03
C SER A 133 10.17 -20.07 -17.36
N GLU A 134 9.26 -19.40 -18.06
CA GLU A 134 8.81 -19.80 -19.39
C GLU A 134 9.93 -19.76 -20.43
N GLU A 135 10.76 -18.71 -20.43
CA GLU A 135 11.91 -18.61 -21.31
C GLU A 135 12.95 -19.73 -21.05
N ALA A 136 13.17 -20.07 -19.78
CA ALA A 136 14.08 -21.15 -19.40
C ALA A 136 13.56 -22.52 -19.86
N ALA A 137 12.27 -22.78 -19.66
CA ALA A 137 11.62 -24.01 -20.13
C ALA A 137 11.67 -24.12 -21.67
N THR A 138 11.38 -23.03 -22.37
CA THR A 138 11.44 -22.97 -23.84
C THR A 138 12.86 -23.26 -24.34
N ARG A 139 13.88 -22.64 -23.74
CA ARG A 139 15.30 -22.89 -24.09
C ARG A 139 15.70 -24.36 -23.84
N ALA A 140 15.26 -24.96 -22.74
CA ALA A 140 15.53 -26.36 -22.45
C ALA A 140 14.92 -27.29 -23.51
N ILE A 141 13.64 -27.06 -23.88
CA ILE A 141 12.95 -27.87 -24.90
C ILE A 141 13.61 -27.71 -26.27
N SER A 142 13.99 -26.50 -26.68
CA SER A 142 14.73 -26.26 -27.93
C SER A 142 16.06 -26.99 -27.95
N ALA A 143 16.84 -26.93 -26.87
CA ALA A 143 18.12 -27.63 -26.77
C ALA A 143 17.97 -29.16 -26.86
N PHE A 144 16.88 -29.73 -26.33
CA PHE A 144 16.57 -31.16 -26.50
C PHE A 144 16.22 -31.51 -27.96
N LYS A 145 15.46 -30.66 -28.65
CA LYS A 145 15.10 -30.85 -30.07
C LYS A 145 16.30 -30.84 -31.00
N ASP A 146 17.29 -30.01 -30.70
CA ASP A 146 18.51 -29.89 -31.51
C ASP A 146 19.52 -31.04 -31.28
N GLN A 147 19.26 -31.92 -30.29
CA GLN A 147 20.10 -33.07 -29.95
C GLN A 147 19.62 -34.41 -30.52
N GLU A 148 18.51 -34.47 -31.28
CA GLU A 148 18.12 -35.69 -31.99
C GLU A 148 19.07 -35.95 -33.19
N PRO A 149 19.84 -37.05 -33.18
CA PRO A 149 20.70 -37.40 -34.31
C PRO A 149 19.84 -37.93 -35.48
N ARG A 150 20.10 -37.41 -36.68
CA ARG A 150 19.62 -38.00 -37.96
C ARG A 150 20.28 -39.34 -38.23
#